data_AF-A0A2T6BD45-F1
#
_entry.id   AF-A0A2T6BD45-F1
#
_cell.length_a   1.000
_cell.length_b   1.000
_cell.length_c   1.000
_cell.angle_alpha   90.00
_cell.angle_beta   90.00
_cell.angle_gamma   90.00
#
_symmetry.space_group_name_H-M   'P 1'
#
loop_
_entity.id
_entity.type
_entity.pdbx_description
1 polymer ?
#
loop_
_entity_poly.entity_id
_entity_poly.type
_entity_poly.pdbx_seq_one_letter_code
_entity_poly.pdbx_strand_id
1 'polypeptide(L)'
;MSLFARLLFTWMIPHTDDFGRLPGSPMKVRALVVPMADEGKEDVEQAIREMVGRQIIQWYEVDGKQYIQFENFDKHQTGLHKRTKSHFPAPEEGSPVICQSDSGKVRESLGGSEKIPHEQNRNERNGKDTEQNQRRTEGNTEPKITDGWSVDSASKTGDVLQRIEQHFIQRRGLGTIPSASDIQSMQNLLDDGFTFEEIRQGIDHAFEHYKPKYKKDGIKHFAYCETVIRALNAKKQSEVNSCAVSEEFIGRNHKAHPAAEIGNGYYDQFPGLFGN
;
A
#
# COMPACT_ATOMS: atom_id res chain seq x y z
N MET A 1 17.85 -23.46 -10.45
CA MET A 1 17.15 -22.31 -11.02
C MET A 1 18.15 -21.36 -11.65
N SER A 2 18.28 -21.55 -12.96
CA SER A 2 18.79 -20.62 -13.94
C SER A 2 18.14 -19.23 -13.81
N LEU A 3 18.76 -18.21 -14.42
CA LEU A 3 18.22 -16.85 -14.41
C LEU A 3 16.83 -16.81 -15.07
N PHE A 4 16.70 -17.46 -16.22
CA PHE A 4 15.44 -17.59 -16.93
C PHE A 4 14.34 -18.22 -16.05
N ALA A 5 14.64 -19.31 -15.34
CA ALA A 5 13.66 -19.92 -14.43
C ALA A 5 13.18 -18.97 -13.31
N ARG A 6 14.07 -18.10 -12.79
CA ARG A 6 13.69 -17.10 -11.78
C ARG A 6 12.81 -15.99 -12.35
N LEU A 7 13.10 -15.55 -13.58
CA LEU A 7 12.28 -14.57 -14.30
C LEU A 7 10.90 -15.15 -14.61
N LEU A 8 10.87 -16.33 -15.22
CA LEU A 8 9.63 -17.04 -15.57
C LEU A 8 8.74 -17.26 -14.35
N PHE A 9 9.31 -17.74 -13.23
CA PHE A 9 8.57 -17.90 -11.97
C PHE A 9 7.88 -16.60 -11.53
N THR A 10 8.63 -15.49 -11.54
CA THR A 10 8.13 -14.18 -11.09
C THR A 10 7.00 -13.69 -11.99
N TRP A 11 7.13 -13.89 -13.31
CA TRP A 11 6.15 -13.43 -14.30
C TRP A 11 4.94 -14.34 -14.42
N MET A 12 5.02 -15.60 -14.01
CA MET A 12 3.87 -16.51 -13.97
C MET A 12 2.83 -16.13 -12.91
N ILE A 13 3.25 -15.52 -11.79
CA ILE A 13 2.38 -15.16 -10.64
C ILE A 13 1.11 -14.40 -11.05
N PRO A 14 1.17 -13.29 -11.83
CA PRO A 14 -0.04 -12.54 -12.22
C PRO A 14 -1.01 -13.34 -13.08
N HIS A 15 -0.56 -14.41 -13.74
CA HIS A 15 -1.37 -15.26 -14.61
C HIS A 15 -2.00 -16.46 -13.90
N THR A 16 -1.81 -16.56 -12.58
CA THR A 16 -2.47 -17.59 -11.76
C THR A 16 -3.87 -17.17 -11.36
N ASP A 17 -4.75 -18.15 -11.10
CA ASP A 17 -6.04 -17.90 -10.47
C ASP A 17 -5.90 -17.67 -8.94
N ASP A 18 -7.04 -17.48 -8.26
CA ASP A 18 -7.09 -17.25 -6.80
C ASP A 18 -6.50 -18.41 -5.96
N PHE A 19 -6.17 -19.55 -6.58
CA PHE A 19 -5.55 -20.73 -5.95
C PHE A 19 -4.12 -20.98 -6.44
N GLY A 20 -3.53 -20.04 -7.18
CA GLY A 20 -2.17 -20.16 -7.68
C GLY A 20 -2.03 -21.15 -8.83
N ARG A 21 -3.10 -21.38 -9.62
CA ARG A 21 -3.09 -22.36 -10.72
C ARG A 21 -3.12 -21.69 -12.09
N LEU A 22 -2.46 -22.31 -13.06
CA LEU A 22 -2.45 -21.90 -14.47
C LEU A 22 -2.24 -23.10 -15.43
N PRO A 23 -2.40 -22.92 -16.75
CA PRO A 23 -2.04 -23.94 -17.73
C PRO A 23 -0.54 -24.29 -17.65
N GLY A 24 -0.22 -25.58 -17.67
CA GLY A 24 1.15 -26.09 -17.45
C GLY A 24 1.88 -26.59 -18.69
N SER A 25 1.24 -26.64 -19.86
CA SER A 25 1.92 -27.01 -21.11
C SER A 25 3.00 -25.98 -21.44
N PRO A 26 4.27 -26.37 -21.73
CA PRO A 26 5.36 -25.42 -21.96
C PRO A 26 5.06 -24.39 -23.06
N MET A 27 4.40 -24.80 -24.15
CA MET A 27 3.97 -23.87 -25.20
C MET A 27 2.92 -22.85 -24.72
N LYS A 28 1.99 -23.27 -23.86
CA LYS A 28 0.94 -22.38 -23.33
C LYS A 28 1.55 -21.40 -22.32
N VAL A 29 2.44 -21.89 -21.45
CA VAL A 29 3.19 -21.05 -20.51
C VAL A 29 4.02 -20.02 -21.27
N ARG A 30 4.73 -20.44 -22.33
CA ARG A 30 5.48 -19.53 -23.20
C ARG A 30 4.60 -18.46 -23.81
N ALA A 31 3.51 -18.85 -24.47
CA ALA A 31 2.60 -17.92 -25.13
C ALA A 31 1.89 -16.97 -24.16
N LEU A 32 1.62 -17.41 -22.93
CA LEU A 32 0.93 -16.63 -21.92
C LEU A 32 1.85 -15.65 -21.19
N VAL A 33 3.04 -16.12 -20.79
CA VAL A 33 3.92 -15.40 -19.85
C VAL A 33 5.06 -14.67 -20.55
N VAL A 34 5.60 -15.26 -21.62
CA VAL A 34 6.79 -14.78 -22.33
C VAL A 34 6.63 -14.83 -23.86
N PRO A 35 5.56 -14.24 -24.43
CA PRO A 35 5.21 -14.41 -25.85
C PRO A 35 6.27 -13.88 -26.83
N MET A 36 7.01 -12.85 -26.41
CA MET A 36 8.03 -12.17 -27.23
C MET A 36 9.47 -12.51 -26.82
N ALA A 37 9.64 -13.46 -25.89
CA ALA A 37 10.98 -13.84 -25.45
C ALA A 37 11.65 -14.79 -26.45
N ASP A 38 12.98 -14.72 -26.50
CA ASP A 38 13.81 -15.54 -27.40
C ASP A 38 13.81 -17.01 -26.98
N GLU A 39 13.54 -17.30 -25.71
CA GLU A 39 13.51 -18.65 -25.15
C GLU A 39 12.42 -19.53 -25.79
N GLY A 40 12.82 -20.76 -26.08
CA GLY A 40 12.00 -21.76 -26.74
C GLY A 40 11.07 -22.51 -25.79
N LYS A 41 10.31 -23.46 -26.35
CA LYS A 41 9.45 -24.38 -25.57
C LYS A 41 10.29 -25.20 -24.59
N GLU A 42 11.47 -25.63 -25.03
CA GLU A 42 12.40 -26.49 -24.31
C GLU A 42 13.01 -25.76 -23.10
N ASP A 43 13.33 -24.48 -23.25
CA ASP A 43 13.83 -23.63 -22.17
C ASP A 43 12.77 -23.42 -21.08
N VAL A 44 11.51 -23.16 -21.50
CA VAL A 44 10.37 -23.05 -20.59
C VAL A 44 10.12 -24.37 -19.86
N GLU A 45 10.15 -25.48 -20.57
CA GLU A 45 10.01 -26.81 -19.96
C GLU A 45 11.12 -27.09 -18.94
N GLN A 46 12.37 -26.79 -19.29
CA GLN A 46 13.51 -26.95 -18.40
C GLN A 46 13.38 -26.04 -17.17
N ALA A 47 12.95 -24.78 -17.35
CA ALA A 47 12.71 -23.86 -16.26
C ALA A 47 11.61 -24.37 -15.31
N ILE A 48 10.49 -24.88 -15.82
CA ILE A 48 9.42 -25.49 -15.01
C ILE A 48 9.97 -26.68 -14.22
N ARG A 49 10.75 -27.57 -14.85
CA ARG A 49 11.39 -28.71 -14.18
C ARG A 49 12.34 -28.26 -13.06
N GLU A 50 13.10 -27.19 -13.27
CA GLU A 50 13.96 -26.62 -12.23
C GLU A 50 13.17 -26.08 -11.03
N MET A 51 11.98 -25.54 -11.26
CA MET A 51 11.07 -25.08 -10.20
C MET A 51 10.45 -26.25 -9.44
N VAL A 52 10.01 -27.30 -10.14
CA VAL A 52 9.51 -28.54 -9.54
C VAL A 52 10.57 -29.20 -8.66
N GLY A 53 11.82 -29.29 -9.15
CA GLY A 53 12.95 -29.84 -8.39
C GLY A 53 13.28 -29.07 -7.10
N ARG A 54 12.75 -27.84 -6.95
CA ARG A 54 12.87 -27.02 -5.73
C ARG A 54 11.59 -26.96 -4.91
N GLN A 55 10.53 -27.65 -5.32
CA GLN A 55 9.24 -27.69 -4.63
C GLN A 55 8.61 -26.30 -4.43
N ILE A 56 8.84 -25.39 -5.37
CA ILE A 56 8.18 -24.07 -5.36
C ILE A 56 6.91 -24.06 -6.23
N ILE A 57 6.79 -25.02 -7.14
CA ILE A 57 5.58 -25.31 -7.90
C ILE A 57 5.36 -26.82 -7.99
N GLN A 58 4.12 -27.22 -8.21
CA GLN A 58 3.71 -28.56 -8.60
C GLN A 58 3.29 -28.55 -10.07
N TRP A 59 3.82 -29.47 -10.87
CA TRP A 59 3.46 -29.66 -12.28
C TRP A 59 2.77 -31.01 -12.42
N TYR A 60 1.49 -31.01 -12.82
CA TYR A 60 0.62 -32.18 -12.77
C TYR A 60 -0.30 -32.25 -14.00
N GLU A 61 -0.95 -33.40 -14.19
CA GLU A 61 -1.87 -33.66 -15.30
C GLU A 61 -3.25 -34.05 -14.79
N VAL A 62 -4.29 -33.48 -15.40
CA VAL A 62 -5.71 -33.82 -15.20
C VAL A 62 -6.38 -33.90 -16.57
N ASP A 63 -7.07 -35.01 -16.86
CA ASP A 63 -7.75 -35.25 -18.14
C ASP A 63 -6.85 -35.04 -19.39
N GLY A 64 -5.57 -35.45 -19.31
CA GLY A 64 -4.60 -35.28 -20.39
C GLY A 64 -4.10 -33.84 -20.59
N LYS A 65 -4.49 -32.91 -19.71
CA LYS A 65 -4.06 -31.50 -19.75
C LYS A 65 -3.12 -31.23 -18.58
N GLN A 66 -2.00 -30.57 -18.88
CA GLN A 66 -0.99 -30.20 -17.89
C GLN A 66 -1.34 -28.86 -17.22
N TYR A 67 -1.12 -28.79 -15.91
CA TYR A 67 -1.38 -27.62 -15.07
C TYR A 67 -0.23 -27.40 -14.10
N ILE A 68 -0.03 -26.15 -13.69
CA ILE A 68 0.92 -25.76 -12.66
C ILE A 68 0.16 -25.18 -11.48
N GLN A 69 0.57 -25.56 -10.27
CA GLN A 69 0.12 -24.94 -9.02
C GLN A 69 1.33 -24.39 -8.24
N PHE A 70 1.23 -23.18 -7.73
CA PHE A 70 2.24 -22.59 -6.85
C PHE A 70 2.12 -23.13 -5.42
N GLU A 71 3.24 -23.57 -4.85
CA GLU A 71 3.29 -24.01 -3.46
C GLU A 71 3.26 -22.83 -2.50
N ASN A 72 2.65 -23.00 -1.32
CA ASN A 72 2.47 -21.95 -0.32
C ASN A 72 1.79 -20.65 -0.81
N PHE A 73 1.13 -20.66 -1.98
CA PHE A 73 0.51 -19.48 -2.58
C PHE A 73 -0.46 -18.77 -1.63
N ASP A 74 -1.28 -19.56 -0.93
CA ASP A 74 -2.26 -19.06 0.05
C ASP A 74 -1.65 -18.27 1.20
N LYS A 75 -0.45 -18.64 1.66
CA LYS A 75 0.24 -17.95 2.76
C LYS A 75 0.71 -16.54 2.36
N HIS A 76 0.94 -16.34 1.06
CA HIS A 76 1.45 -15.08 0.52
C HIS A 76 0.32 -14.15 0.04
N GLN A 77 -0.93 -14.60 0.01
CA GLN A 77 -2.10 -13.82 -0.38
C GLN A 77 -2.89 -13.31 0.85
N THR A 78 -2.22 -12.65 1.81
CA THR A 78 -2.89 -12.07 2.98
C THR A 78 -3.74 -10.87 2.58
N GLY A 79 -5.06 -11.05 2.48
CA GLY A 79 -6.03 -9.98 2.17
C GLY A 79 -7.12 -10.35 1.17
N LEU A 80 -7.04 -11.53 0.54
CA LEU A 80 -8.07 -12.00 -0.38
C LEU A 80 -9.25 -12.64 0.39
N HIS A 81 -10.18 -11.81 0.87
CA HIS A 81 -11.32 -12.25 1.70
C HIS A 81 -12.49 -12.86 0.91
N LYS A 82 -12.45 -12.83 -0.43
CA LYS A 82 -13.44 -13.49 -1.29
C LYS A 82 -12.71 -14.20 -2.42
N ARG A 83 -12.68 -15.53 -2.38
CA ARG A 83 -12.16 -16.35 -3.49
C ARG A 83 -13.27 -16.63 -4.48
N THR A 84 -12.95 -16.52 -5.76
CA THR A 84 -13.77 -17.08 -6.83
C THR A 84 -13.53 -18.59 -6.88
N LYS A 85 -14.43 -19.36 -7.49
CA LYS A 85 -14.14 -20.77 -7.79
C LYS A 85 -12.93 -20.84 -8.72
N SER A 86 -12.01 -21.77 -8.45
CA SER A 86 -10.85 -21.99 -9.31
C SER A 86 -11.28 -22.30 -10.74
N HIS A 87 -10.57 -21.75 -11.72
CA HIS A 87 -10.79 -22.04 -13.14
C HIS A 87 -10.06 -23.31 -13.59
N PHE A 88 -9.13 -23.80 -12.77
CA PHE A 88 -8.27 -24.94 -13.09
C PHE A 88 -8.50 -26.07 -12.09
N PRO A 89 -8.45 -27.33 -12.53
CA PRO A 89 -8.63 -28.47 -11.63
C PRO A 89 -7.57 -28.43 -10.53
N ALA A 90 -7.90 -28.91 -9.33
CA ALA A 90 -6.90 -29.13 -8.30
C ALA A 90 -6.10 -30.39 -8.65
N PRO A 91 -4.83 -30.50 -8.22
CA PRO A 91 -4.12 -31.77 -8.22
C PRO A 91 -4.88 -32.74 -7.31
N GLU A 92 -5.33 -33.87 -7.85
CA GLU A 92 -5.93 -34.94 -7.06
C GLU A 92 -4.83 -35.61 -6.21
N GLU A 93 -5.19 -36.18 -5.06
CA GLU A 93 -4.28 -37.02 -4.29
C GLU A 93 -3.82 -38.20 -5.17
N GLY A 94 -2.61 -38.12 -5.70
CA GLY A 94 -2.04 -39.12 -6.62
C GLY A 94 -2.00 -38.71 -8.11
N SER A 95 -2.36 -37.47 -8.47
CA SER A 95 -2.07 -36.97 -9.83
C SER A 95 -0.57 -37.14 -10.14
N PRO A 96 -0.20 -37.66 -11.32
CA PRO A 96 1.19 -37.90 -11.66
C PRO A 96 1.92 -36.56 -11.66
N VAL A 97 2.82 -36.37 -10.69
CA VAL A 97 3.72 -35.23 -10.70
C VAL A 97 4.70 -35.47 -11.85
N ILE A 98 4.76 -34.49 -12.76
CA ILE A 98 5.63 -34.56 -13.94
C ILE A 98 7.06 -34.30 -13.47
N CYS A 99 7.67 -35.34 -12.93
CA CYS A 99 9.05 -35.40 -12.44
C CYS A 99 9.78 -36.44 -13.29
N GLN A 100 10.78 -36.00 -14.05
CA GLN A 100 11.46 -36.73 -15.13
C GLN A 100 11.63 -38.25 -14.95
N SER A 101 11.23 -39.03 -15.97
CA SER A 101 12.18 -39.78 -16.81
C SER A 101 11.52 -40.39 -18.06
N ASP A 102 12.25 -40.29 -19.17
CA ASP A 102 12.32 -41.19 -20.32
C ASP A 102 11.68 -40.79 -21.67
N SER A 103 12.49 -41.00 -22.70
CA SER A 103 12.25 -40.74 -24.11
C SER A 103 11.18 -41.68 -24.64
N GLY A 104 9.91 -41.32 -24.48
CA GLY A 104 8.78 -42.07 -25.00
C GLY A 104 7.95 -41.23 -25.94
N LYS A 105 8.05 -41.48 -27.24
CA LYS A 105 7.14 -41.03 -28.31
C LYS A 105 5.68 -40.96 -27.81
N VAL A 106 5.11 -39.76 -27.69
CA VAL A 106 3.65 -39.59 -27.57
C VAL A 106 3.16 -38.76 -28.74
N ARG A 107 2.18 -39.31 -29.43
CA ARG A 107 1.62 -38.84 -30.70
C ARG A 107 0.83 -37.55 -30.45
N GLU A 108 1.36 -36.44 -30.95
CA GLU A 108 0.67 -35.15 -30.96
C GLU A 108 -0.58 -35.28 -31.83
N SER A 109 -1.75 -35.41 -31.20
CA SER A 109 -3.03 -35.40 -31.89
C SER A 109 -3.41 -33.94 -32.13
N LEU A 110 -3.19 -33.49 -33.36
CA LEU A 110 -3.70 -32.23 -33.90
C LEU A 110 -5.23 -32.29 -33.88
N GLY A 111 -5.87 -31.49 -33.01
CA GLY A 111 -7.33 -31.40 -32.97
C GLY A 111 -7.83 -30.27 -32.09
N GLY A 112 -8.41 -29.25 -32.73
CA GLY A 112 -9.32 -28.28 -32.11
C GLY A 112 -8.67 -26.97 -31.67
N SER A 113 -8.90 -25.92 -32.45
CA SER A 113 -8.68 -24.53 -32.03
C SER A 113 -9.64 -24.20 -30.88
N GLU A 114 -9.28 -24.59 -29.66
CA GLU A 114 -9.90 -24.06 -28.44
C GLU A 114 -9.33 -22.65 -28.23
N LYS A 115 -10.22 -21.66 -28.34
CA LYS A 115 -9.94 -20.25 -28.09
C LYS A 115 -9.17 -20.13 -26.78
N ILE A 116 -8.00 -19.51 -26.83
CA ILE A 116 -7.26 -19.07 -25.64
C ILE A 116 -8.26 -18.25 -24.81
N PRO A 117 -8.61 -18.65 -23.57
CA PRO A 117 -9.52 -17.88 -22.75
C PRO A 117 -8.97 -16.47 -22.59
N HIS A 118 -9.80 -15.48 -22.93
CA HIS A 118 -9.50 -14.07 -22.72
C HIS A 118 -9.16 -13.86 -21.25
N GLU A 119 -8.00 -13.25 -21.03
CA GLU A 119 -7.44 -12.85 -19.75
C GLU A 119 -8.51 -12.19 -18.85
N GLN A 120 -8.99 -12.93 -17.86
CA GLN A 120 -9.79 -12.43 -16.76
C GLN A 120 -8.95 -12.59 -15.49
N ASN A 121 -7.93 -11.72 -15.38
CA ASN A 121 -7.16 -11.57 -14.16
C ASN A 121 -8.08 -11.07 -13.04
N ARG A 122 -7.92 -11.70 -11.86
CA ARG A 122 -8.34 -11.23 -10.52
C ARG A 122 -9.49 -10.21 -10.50
N ASN A 123 -10.72 -10.71 -10.44
CA ASN A 123 -11.92 -9.87 -10.34
C ASN A 123 -11.97 -9.10 -9.01
N GLU A 124 -11.55 -7.84 -9.01
CA GLU A 124 -12.01 -6.83 -8.06
C GLU A 124 -13.39 -6.32 -8.53
N ARG A 125 -14.47 -7.00 -8.12
CA ARG A 125 -15.80 -6.38 -8.22
C ARG A 125 -15.94 -5.38 -7.09
N ASN A 126 -15.58 -4.13 -7.36
CA ASN A 126 -16.11 -3.00 -6.61
C ASN A 126 -16.74 -2.02 -7.61
N GLY A 127 -18.07 -2.03 -7.65
CA GLY A 127 -18.83 -1.09 -8.46
C GLY A 127 -18.81 0.30 -7.84
N LYS A 128 -18.52 1.30 -8.67
CA LYS A 128 -19.17 2.62 -8.67
C LYS A 128 -18.93 3.23 -10.05
N ASP A 129 -20.02 3.32 -10.79
CA ASP A 129 -20.12 3.95 -12.09
C ASP A 129 -19.66 5.41 -12.03
N THR A 130 -18.76 5.81 -12.93
CA THR A 130 -18.78 7.14 -13.52
C THR A 130 -18.20 7.03 -14.93
N GLU A 131 -19.08 7.14 -15.91
CA GLU A 131 -18.75 7.34 -17.31
C GLU A 131 -17.83 8.56 -17.48
N GLN A 132 -16.74 8.42 -18.24
CA GLN A 132 -16.41 9.40 -19.27
C GLN A 132 -15.36 8.87 -20.27
N ASN A 133 -15.93 8.42 -21.39
CA ASN A 133 -15.51 8.55 -22.78
C ASN A 133 -14.10 9.05 -23.13
N GLN A 134 -13.35 8.13 -23.74
CA GLN A 134 -12.29 8.21 -24.74
C GLN A 134 -11.96 9.59 -25.37
N ARG A 135 -10.64 9.87 -25.47
CA ARG A 135 -9.98 10.14 -26.75
C ARG A 135 -8.50 9.76 -26.71
N ARG A 136 -8.10 8.97 -27.71
CA ARG A 136 -6.72 8.69 -28.09
C ARG A 136 -6.15 9.89 -28.84
N THR A 137 -4.90 10.25 -28.58
CA THR A 137 -4.02 10.82 -29.61
C THR A 137 -2.58 10.39 -29.32
N GLU A 138 -2.00 9.66 -30.25
CA GLU A 138 -0.56 9.42 -30.37
C GLU A 138 0.12 10.72 -30.83
N GLY A 139 1.30 11.03 -30.31
CA GLY A 139 2.03 12.24 -30.70
C GLY A 139 3.39 12.33 -30.00
N ASN A 140 4.39 11.73 -30.64
CA ASN A 140 5.81 11.91 -30.38
C ASN A 140 6.22 13.38 -30.63
N THR A 141 6.73 14.13 -29.65
CA THR A 141 7.59 15.29 -29.89
C THR A 141 8.47 15.61 -28.66
N GLU A 142 9.77 15.74 -28.91
CA GLU A 142 10.83 16.26 -28.02
C GLU A 142 10.43 17.51 -27.20
N PRO A 143 10.99 17.70 -25.99
CA PRO A 143 10.70 18.89 -25.21
C PRO A 143 11.49 20.08 -25.75
N LYS A 144 10.78 21.00 -26.42
CA LYS A 144 11.28 22.36 -26.63
C LYS A 144 10.92 23.22 -25.43
N ILE A 145 11.98 23.75 -24.83
CA ILE A 145 12.04 24.81 -23.82
C ILE A 145 11.10 25.96 -24.22
N THR A 146 10.16 26.31 -23.35
CA THR A 146 9.48 27.62 -23.37
C THR A 146 9.38 28.14 -21.95
N ASP A 147 10.04 29.27 -21.72
CA ASP A 147 10.03 30.06 -20.51
C ASP A 147 8.63 30.62 -20.20
N GLY A 148 8.27 30.66 -18.92
CA GLY A 148 7.25 31.58 -18.43
C GLY A 148 6.00 31.00 -17.77
N TRP A 149 6.14 30.02 -16.87
CA TRP A 149 5.17 29.81 -15.77
C TRP A 149 5.97 29.53 -14.50
N SER A 150 5.75 30.31 -13.43
CA SER A 150 6.58 30.27 -12.20
C SER A 150 6.55 28.86 -11.57
N VAL A 151 7.70 28.18 -11.65
CA VAL A 151 7.96 26.77 -11.30
C VAL A 151 8.65 26.65 -9.93
N ASP A 152 8.62 27.72 -9.13
CA ASP A 152 9.50 27.82 -7.95
C ASP A 152 8.88 27.23 -6.67
N SER A 153 7.55 27.03 -6.65
CA SER A 153 6.82 26.62 -5.43
C SER A 153 6.54 25.10 -5.35
N ALA A 154 6.21 24.47 -6.48
CA ALA A 154 5.92 23.03 -6.52
C ALA A 154 7.18 22.18 -6.27
N SER A 155 8.32 22.62 -6.80
CA SER A 155 9.61 21.93 -6.62
C SER A 155 10.07 21.94 -5.15
N LYS A 156 9.89 23.07 -4.45
CA LYS A 156 10.20 23.19 -3.01
C LYS A 156 9.27 22.35 -2.14
N THR A 157 7.98 22.29 -2.47
CA THR A 157 7.00 21.52 -1.70
C THR A 157 7.28 20.02 -1.81
N GLY A 158 7.64 19.54 -3.01
CA GLY A 158 8.06 18.16 -3.24
C GLY A 158 9.34 17.79 -2.48
N ASP A 159 10.36 18.66 -2.49
CA ASP A 159 11.60 18.44 -1.74
C ASP A 159 11.37 18.38 -0.22
N VAL A 160 10.48 19.23 0.30
CA VAL A 160 10.13 19.25 1.73
C VAL A 160 9.35 17.99 2.11
N LEU A 161 8.38 17.58 1.30
CA LEU A 161 7.60 16.37 1.51
C LEU A 161 8.50 15.13 1.59
N GLN A 162 9.46 15.01 0.65
CA GLN A 162 10.43 13.91 0.64
C GLN A 162 11.29 13.90 1.92
N ARG A 163 11.70 15.06 2.44
CA ARG A 163 12.46 15.13 3.70
C ARG A 163 11.63 14.66 4.91
N ILE A 164 10.34 15.00 4.94
CA ILE A 164 9.41 14.54 6.01
C ILE A 164 9.27 13.02 5.95
N GLU A 165 9.07 12.49 4.74
CA GLU A 165 8.97 11.05 4.52
C GLU A 165 10.22 10.33 5.03
N GLN A 166 11.42 10.78 4.62
CA GLN A 166 12.68 10.16 5.03
C GLN A 166 12.86 10.19 6.54
N HIS A 167 12.56 11.32 7.18
CA HIS A 167 12.63 11.45 8.64
C HIS A 167 11.70 10.45 9.33
N PHE A 168 10.46 10.32 8.85
CA PHE A 168 9.49 9.39 9.41
C PHE A 168 9.89 7.91 9.22
N ILE A 169 10.44 7.54 8.06
CA ILE A 169 10.95 6.18 7.81
C ILE A 169 12.12 5.89 8.76
N GLN A 170 13.05 6.83 8.92
CA GLN A 170 14.23 6.69 9.76
C GLN A 170 13.85 6.48 11.23
N ARG A 171 12.86 7.23 11.75
CA ARG A 171 12.40 7.09 13.14
C ARG A 171 11.66 5.78 13.40
N ARG A 172 10.94 5.24 12.41
CA ARG A 172 10.24 3.94 12.53
C ARG A 172 11.17 2.73 12.55
N GLY A 173 12.31 2.79 11.86
CA GLY A 173 13.26 1.67 11.79
C GLY A 173 12.71 0.39 11.13
N LEU A 174 11.55 0.46 10.47
CA LEU A 174 10.85 -0.69 9.85
C LEU A 174 11.22 -0.91 8.38
N GLY A 175 11.97 0.01 7.75
CA GLY A 175 12.43 -0.10 6.35
C GLY A 175 11.33 -0.06 5.28
N THR A 176 10.07 0.15 5.67
CA THR A 176 8.92 0.22 4.75
C THR A 176 8.55 1.66 4.41
N ILE A 177 8.21 1.90 3.14
CA ILE A 177 7.71 3.17 2.63
C ILE A 177 6.34 3.50 3.27
N PRO A 178 6.02 4.77 3.59
CA PRO A 178 4.69 5.16 4.06
C PRO A 178 3.58 4.81 3.05
N SER A 179 2.36 4.60 3.54
CA SER A 179 1.19 4.38 2.67
C SER A 179 0.83 5.65 1.90
N ALA A 180 0.12 5.53 0.78
CA ALA A 180 -0.45 6.69 0.06
C ALA A 180 -1.29 7.60 0.97
N SER A 181 -2.01 7.02 1.93
CA SER A 181 -2.76 7.80 2.94
C SER A 181 -1.84 8.55 3.90
N ASP A 182 -0.69 7.97 4.26
CA ASP A 182 0.29 8.63 5.14
C ASP A 182 0.96 9.80 4.41
N ILE A 183 1.27 9.63 3.12
CA ILE A 183 1.79 10.70 2.25
C ILE A 183 0.79 11.84 2.15
N GLN A 184 -0.51 11.53 1.98
CA GLN A 184 -1.55 12.56 1.95
C GLN A 184 -1.65 13.32 3.28
N SER A 185 -1.53 12.65 4.42
CA SER A 185 -1.48 13.33 5.73
C SER A 185 -0.29 14.28 5.86
N MET A 186 0.88 13.92 5.32
CA MET A 186 2.05 14.81 5.29
C MET A 186 1.78 16.04 4.40
N GLN A 187 1.16 15.83 3.23
CA GLN A 187 0.79 16.92 2.33
C GLN A 187 -0.23 17.87 2.99
N ASN A 188 -1.26 17.33 3.64
CA ASN A 188 -2.27 18.15 4.31
C ASN A 188 -1.67 19.05 5.40
N LEU A 189 -0.65 18.59 6.13
CA LEU A 189 0.05 19.43 7.11
C LEU A 189 0.79 20.60 6.45
N LEU A 190 1.42 20.37 5.30
CA LEU A 190 2.05 21.45 4.54
C LEU A 190 1.02 22.44 4.00
N ASP A 191 -0.13 21.94 3.52
CA ASP A 191 -1.23 22.77 3.03
C ASP A 191 -1.86 23.60 4.17
N ASP A 192 -1.90 23.06 5.40
CA ASP A 192 -2.31 23.76 6.61
C ASP A 192 -1.29 24.77 7.14
N GLY A 193 -0.16 24.95 6.44
CA GLY A 193 0.86 25.95 6.74
C GLY A 193 1.90 25.52 7.78
N PHE A 194 1.98 24.23 8.12
CA PHE A 194 3.04 23.75 9.01
C PHE A 194 4.40 23.77 8.29
N THR A 195 5.43 24.22 8.99
CA THR A 195 6.79 24.19 8.48
C THR A 195 7.42 22.81 8.66
N PHE A 196 8.44 22.50 7.85
CA PHE A 196 9.21 21.27 7.96
C PHE A 196 9.71 21.01 9.40
N GLU A 197 10.24 22.03 10.07
CA GLU A 197 10.79 21.87 11.42
C GLU A 197 9.72 21.54 12.47
N GLU A 198 8.51 22.11 12.35
CA GLU A 198 7.41 21.79 13.25
C GLU A 198 6.93 20.35 13.08
N ILE A 199 6.86 19.89 11.84
CA ILE A 199 6.51 18.51 11.52
C ILE A 199 7.60 17.57 12.04
N ARG A 200 8.88 17.85 11.77
CA ARG A 200 10.03 17.05 12.24
C ARG A 200 10.05 16.92 13.75
N GLN A 201 9.91 18.03 14.47
CA GLN A 201 9.86 18.05 15.94
C GLN A 201 8.65 17.30 16.49
N GLY A 202 7.48 17.45 15.87
CA GLY A 202 6.28 16.74 16.30
C GLY A 202 6.34 15.24 16.03
N ILE A 203 7.00 14.80 14.95
CA ILE A 203 7.33 13.38 14.74
C ILE A 203 8.21 12.89 15.89
N ASP A 204 9.33 13.56 16.16
CA ASP A 204 10.26 13.13 17.22
C ASP A 204 9.57 13.04 18.58
N HIS A 205 8.78 14.05 18.94
CA HIS A 205 7.97 14.07 20.15
C HIS A 205 6.96 12.93 20.20
N ALA A 206 6.29 12.61 19.09
CA ALA A 206 5.32 11.52 19.02
C ALA A 206 5.98 10.15 19.32
N PHE A 207 7.18 9.90 18.79
CA PHE A 207 7.91 8.65 19.05
C PHE A 207 8.47 8.58 20.47
N GLU A 208 8.95 9.69 21.03
CA GLU A 208 9.47 9.73 22.41
C GLU A 208 8.38 9.50 23.47
N HIS A 209 7.18 10.02 23.23
CA HIS A 209 6.07 9.93 24.17
C HIS A 209 5.12 8.75 23.89
N TYR A 210 5.46 7.90 22.93
CA TYR A 210 4.66 6.73 22.59
C TYR A 210 4.75 5.65 23.67
N LYS A 211 3.59 5.19 24.16
CA LYS A 211 3.50 4.13 25.17
C LYS A 211 2.98 2.83 24.52
N PRO A 212 3.86 1.86 24.21
CA PRO A 212 3.44 0.61 23.59
C PRO A 212 2.57 -0.22 24.55
N LYS A 213 1.50 -0.82 24.03
CA LYS A 213 0.60 -1.68 24.82
C LYS A 213 1.08 -3.14 24.91
N TYR A 214 1.88 -3.59 23.95
CA TYR A 214 2.42 -4.96 23.88
C TYR A 214 3.79 -4.96 23.19
N LYS A 215 4.52 -6.09 23.26
CA LYS A 215 5.93 -6.23 22.85
C LYS A 215 6.25 -5.84 21.40
N LYS A 216 5.26 -5.81 20.51
CA LYS A 216 5.40 -5.46 19.08
C LYS A 216 4.56 -4.24 18.69
N ASP A 217 4.10 -3.48 19.68
CA ASP A 217 3.34 -2.27 19.46
C ASP A 217 4.29 -1.11 19.11
N GLY A 218 3.87 -0.26 18.19
CA GLY A 218 4.71 0.79 17.63
C GLY A 218 3.91 1.70 16.71
N ILE A 219 4.42 2.92 16.48
CA ILE A 219 3.81 3.85 15.53
C ILE A 219 4.05 3.34 14.11
N LYS A 220 2.99 2.85 13.46
CA LYS A 220 3.05 2.31 12.09
C LYS A 220 2.66 3.34 11.04
N HIS A 221 1.71 4.22 11.34
CA HIS A 221 1.13 5.16 10.37
C HIS A 221 1.37 6.59 10.82
N PHE A 222 1.54 7.48 9.84
CA PHE A 222 1.82 8.89 10.07
C PHE A 222 0.62 9.60 10.71
N ALA A 223 -0.59 9.08 10.51
CA ALA A 223 -1.82 9.59 11.14
C ALA A 223 -1.70 9.77 12.67
N TYR A 224 -0.95 8.92 13.37
CA TYR A 224 -0.71 9.12 14.80
C TYR A 224 0.15 10.37 15.05
N CYS A 225 1.26 10.53 14.33
CA CYS A 225 2.12 11.70 14.43
C CYS A 225 1.36 12.99 14.07
N GLU A 226 0.48 12.95 13.06
CA GLU A 226 -0.36 14.09 12.68
C GLU A 226 -1.19 14.60 13.86
N THR A 227 -1.85 13.71 14.61
CA THR A 227 -2.64 14.13 15.79
C THR A 227 -1.79 14.81 16.86
N VAL A 228 -0.57 14.32 17.07
CA VAL A 228 0.38 14.88 18.04
C VAL A 228 0.88 16.25 17.57
N ILE A 229 1.25 16.38 16.29
CA ILE A 229 1.72 17.64 15.68
C ILE A 229 0.65 18.73 15.82
N ARG A 230 -0.60 18.42 15.45
CA ARG A 230 -1.72 19.36 15.56
C ARG A 230 -1.99 19.76 17.02
N ALA A 231 -1.94 18.80 17.95
CA ALA A 231 -2.12 19.08 19.37
C ALA A 231 -1.00 19.96 19.95
N LEU A 232 0.26 19.76 19.54
CA LEU A 232 1.38 20.61 19.94
C LEU A 232 1.22 22.05 19.43
N ASN A 233 0.78 22.21 18.17
CA ASN A 233 0.56 23.54 17.61
C ASN A 233 -0.61 24.28 18.29
N ALA A 234 -1.70 23.58 18.60
CA ALA A 234 -2.82 24.16 19.36
C ALA A 234 -2.38 24.65 20.76
N LYS A 235 -1.50 23.88 21.45
CA LYS A 235 -0.91 24.30 22.73
C LYS A 235 -0.03 25.54 22.59
N LYS A 236 0.87 25.56 21.59
CA LYS A 236 1.71 26.74 21.29
C LYS A 236 0.87 27.99 21.03
N GLN A 237 -0.22 27.86 20.26
CA GLN A 237 -1.15 28.97 20.01
C GLN A 237 -1.85 29.45 21.29
N SER A 238 -2.22 28.55 22.20
CA SER A 238 -2.81 28.94 23.49
C SER A 238 -1.83 29.66 24.43
N GLU A 239 -0.55 29.27 24.44
CA GLU A 239 0.49 29.90 25.25
C GLU A 239 0.83 31.30 24.73
N VAL A 240 0.95 31.47 23.41
CA VAL A 240 1.18 32.79 22.78
C VAL A 240 -0.01 33.73 23.00
N ASN A 241 -1.24 33.23 22.88
CA ASN A 241 -2.44 34.01 23.17
C ASN A 241 -2.56 34.38 24.66
N SER A 242 -2.10 33.52 25.58
CA SER A 242 -2.09 33.84 27.02
C SER A 242 -1.07 34.94 27.39
N CYS A 243 0.06 35.02 26.67
CA CYS A 243 1.09 36.05 26.87
C CYS A 243 0.62 37.42 26.32
N ALA A 244 0.00 37.44 25.13
CA ALA A 244 -0.51 38.68 24.52
C ALA A 244 -1.62 39.36 25.35
N VAL A 245 -2.45 38.57 26.04
CA VAL A 245 -3.51 39.10 26.93
C VAL A 245 -2.93 39.76 28.20
N SER A 246 -1.71 39.40 28.61
CA SER A 246 -1.05 40.00 29.78
C SER A 246 -0.39 41.36 29.51
N GLU A 247 -0.03 41.66 28.26
CA GLU A 247 0.53 42.97 27.87
C GLU A 247 -0.53 44.05 27.63
N GLU A 248 -1.75 43.69 27.20
CA GLU A 248 -2.84 44.67 27.04
C GLU A 248 -3.44 45.16 28.37
N PHE A 249 -3.17 44.48 29.50
CA PHE A 249 -3.74 44.82 30.81
C PHE A 249 -2.92 45.85 31.61
N ILE A 250 -1.67 46.16 31.21
CA ILE A 250 -0.84 47.19 31.89
C ILE A 250 -1.18 48.62 31.41
N GLY A 251 -1.99 48.77 30.37
CA GLY A 251 -2.25 50.03 29.70
C GLY A 251 -3.57 50.74 30.03
N ARG A 252 -4.12 50.65 31.26
CA ARG A 252 -5.25 51.53 31.65
C ARG A 252 -5.50 51.56 33.16
N ASN A 253 -4.87 52.51 33.88
CA ASN A 253 -5.44 52.98 35.14
C ASN A 253 -5.02 54.41 35.48
N HIS A 254 -5.97 55.35 35.42
CA HIS A 254 -6.12 56.45 36.38
C HIS A 254 -7.45 57.18 36.11
N LYS A 255 -8.50 56.81 36.86
CA LYS A 255 -9.33 57.79 37.59
C LYS A 255 -10.15 57.08 38.65
N ALA A 256 -9.84 57.43 39.90
CA ALA A 256 -10.51 56.97 41.10
C ALA A 256 -11.95 57.48 41.18
N HIS A 257 -12.85 56.66 41.73
CA HIS A 257 -13.97 57.07 42.59
C HIS A 257 -14.45 55.85 43.42
N PRO A 258 -15.12 56.06 44.59
CA PRO A 258 -14.87 55.25 45.78
C PRO A 258 -15.95 54.20 46.10
N ALA A 259 -15.51 53.31 47.02
CA ALA A 259 -16.20 52.35 47.87
C ALA A 259 -17.74 52.38 47.95
N ALA A 260 -18.32 51.19 47.73
CA ALA A 260 -19.55 50.75 48.38
C ALA A 260 -19.39 49.28 48.79
N GLU A 261 -19.51 49.03 50.10
CA GLU A 261 -19.61 47.73 50.74
C GLU A 261 -20.98 47.07 50.49
N ILE A 262 -21.15 45.86 51.06
CA ILE A 262 -22.34 44.99 51.13
C ILE A 262 -22.38 43.96 49.98
N GLY A 263 -22.51 42.66 50.18
CA GLY A 263 -22.75 41.87 51.38
C GLY A 263 -22.54 40.38 51.08
N ASN A 264 -22.30 39.63 52.14
CA ASN A 264 -21.90 38.23 52.16
C ASN A 264 -23.11 37.29 51.97
N GLY A 265 -22.92 36.17 51.27
CA GLY A 265 -23.70 34.94 51.45
C GLY A 265 -24.68 34.55 50.34
N TYR A 266 -24.44 33.39 49.72
CA TYR A 266 -25.43 32.29 49.63
C TYR A 266 -24.77 31.04 49.01
N TYR A 267 -24.08 30.25 49.84
CA TYR A 267 -24.02 28.81 49.62
C TYR A 267 -25.44 28.29 49.80
N ASP A 268 -26.08 27.74 48.76
CA ASP A 268 -27.15 26.73 48.85
C ASP A 268 -27.92 26.57 47.53
N GLN A 269 -27.23 26.16 46.46
CA GLN A 269 -27.91 25.72 45.26
C GLN A 269 -27.13 24.58 44.64
N PHE A 270 -27.30 23.35 45.17
CA PHE A 270 -27.36 22.06 44.46
C PHE A 270 -27.19 20.91 45.47
N PRO A 271 -28.23 20.54 46.24
CA PRO A 271 -28.22 19.29 47.00
C PRO A 271 -28.51 18.11 46.07
N GLY A 272 -27.70 17.05 46.24
CA GLY A 272 -27.73 15.83 45.45
C GLY A 272 -29.02 15.02 45.56
N LEU A 273 -29.33 14.34 44.46
CA LEU A 273 -30.28 13.23 44.39
C LEU A 273 -29.57 11.94 44.79
N PHE A 274 -29.78 11.49 46.03
CA PHE A 274 -29.84 10.06 46.38
C PHE A 274 -31.02 9.43 45.61
N GLY A 275 -31.10 8.15 45.25
CA GLY A 275 -30.37 6.94 45.60
C GLY A 275 -31.30 5.73 45.38
N ASN A 276 -30.69 4.54 45.36
CA ASN A 276 -31.24 3.16 45.34
C ASN A 276 -31.60 2.56 43.97
#